data_AF-A0A8D8TUQ8-F1
#
_entry.id   AF-A0A8D8TUQ8-F1
#
_cell.length_a   1.000
_cell.length_b   1.000
_cell.length_c   1.000
_cell.angle_alpha   90.00
_cell.angle_beta   90.00
_cell.angle_gamma   90.00
#
_symmetry.space_group_name_H-M   'P 1'
#
loop_
_entity.id
_entity.type
_entity.pdbx_description
1 polymer ?
#
loop_
_entity_poly.entity_id
_entity_poly.type
_entity_poly.pdbx_seq_one_letter_code
_entity_poly.pdbx_strand_id
1 'polypeptide(L)'
;MTSQDPHSNKDIFSYCTDTSDAKILSAAYQLFLKPVARLNISVQMPELRITGKSVSNTEVMEKIKYWAQPEEFSSLKVTKSTLEFVRLDGEIENRSKLLPVLARLDGRTIKLPGYADGLKVRATEAKPDFPTRHDWDSYFRDARNMNEMKPGERPDTIYLSNLPVKWFSTKLKPNHPSEVMLRRVFQNYGDIREVDVPINDPYRAQMKPYISGMTLFAHAQTQIFEAYVQFKEYVHFVKAMDALRGMKLLHVDGDKAYCANVKVDFDRTKHLSESTIRKRAIEREKLIAKEKEKEEKKIAEMKDEERKQQLEQDQKMTQFWTF
;
A
#
# COMPACT_ATOMS: atom_id res chain seq x y z
N MET A 1 30.42 2.84 -11.05
CA MET A 1 29.32 3.80 -10.82
C MET A 1 28.01 3.11 -11.17
N THR A 2 27.47 2.38 -10.21
CA THR A 2 26.18 1.68 -10.30
C THR A 2 25.08 2.66 -9.89
N SER A 3 24.41 3.25 -10.88
CA SER A 3 23.11 3.87 -10.67
C SER A 3 22.10 2.76 -10.42
N GLN A 4 21.66 2.64 -9.17
CA GLN A 4 20.49 1.86 -8.81
C GLN A 4 19.28 2.51 -9.46
N ASP A 5 18.56 1.76 -10.30
CA ASP A 5 17.23 2.17 -10.80
C ASP A 5 16.27 2.30 -9.61
N PRO A 6 15.71 3.50 -9.34
CA PRO A 6 14.64 3.66 -8.38
C PRO A 6 13.31 3.44 -9.10
N HIS A 7 12.53 2.47 -8.60
CA HIS A 7 11.11 2.29 -8.90
C HIS A 7 10.74 1.90 -10.34
N SER A 8 10.81 0.58 -10.61
CA SER A 8 9.80 -0.06 -11.46
C SER A 8 8.43 0.17 -10.80
N ASN A 9 7.72 1.19 -11.29
CA ASN A 9 6.31 1.40 -11.01
C ASN A 9 5.55 0.27 -11.72
N LYS A 10 5.58 -0.92 -11.10
CA LYS A 10 4.72 -2.05 -11.47
C LYS A 10 3.30 -1.55 -11.37
N ASP A 11 2.44 -1.91 -12.31
CA ASP A 11 1.01 -1.66 -12.20
C ASP A 11 0.55 -2.00 -10.78
N ILE A 12 0.14 -0.98 -10.03
CA ILE A 12 -0.31 -1.11 -8.63
C ILE A 12 -1.45 -2.13 -8.55
N PHE A 13 -2.14 -2.32 -9.67
CA PHE A 13 -3.23 -3.24 -9.87
C PHE A 13 -2.84 -4.24 -10.97
N SER A 14 -3.06 -5.53 -10.74
CA SER A 14 -2.90 -6.55 -11.77
C SER A 14 -4.26 -7.05 -12.24
N TYR A 15 -4.42 -7.31 -13.53
CA TYR A 15 -5.58 -8.05 -14.02
C TYR A 15 -5.65 -9.43 -13.34
N CYS A 16 -6.87 -9.92 -13.14
CA CYS A 16 -7.14 -11.21 -12.50
C CYS A 16 -8.07 -12.00 -13.40
N THR A 17 -7.63 -13.16 -13.85
CA THR A 17 -8.43 -14.03 -14.75
C THR A 17 -9.23 -15.06 -13.96
N ASP A 18 -8.70 -15.55 -12.85
CA ASP A 18 -9.34 -16.52 -11.99
C ASP A 18 -9.82 -15.87 -10.70
N THR A 19 -11.13 -15.81 -10.48
CA THR A 19 -11.76 -15.27 -9.26
C THR A 19 -12.38 -16.36 -8.38
N SER A 20 -12.17 -17.64 -8.71
CA SER A 20 -12.88 -18.77 -8.08
C SER A 20 -12.60 -18.96 -6.58
N ASP A 21 -11.46 -18.50 -6.10
CA ASP A 21 -11.06 -18.56 -4.68
C ASP A 21 -11.27 -17.24 -3.91
N ALA A 22 -11.94 -16.26 -4.53
CA ALA A 22 -12.24 -14.98 -3.90
C ALA A 22 -13.28 -15.12 -2.77
N LYS A 23 -13.08 -14.34 -1.70
CA LYS A 23 -13.97 -14.25 -0.54
C LYS A 23 -14.60 -12.87 -0.49
N ILE A 24 -15.89 -12.77 -0.23
CA ILE A 24 -16.58 -11.48 -0.16
C ILE A 24 -16.00 -10.63 0.97
N LEU A 25 -15.57 -9.41 0.65
CA LEU A 25 -15.21 -8.38 1.62
C LEU A 25 -16.38 -7.41 1.78
N SER A 26 -16.92 -6.91 0.67
CA SER A 26 -18.14 -6.13 0.59
C SER A 26 -18.77 -6.24 -0.79
N ALA A 27 -19.86 -7.01 -0.88
CA ALA A 27 -20.62 -7.17 -2.12
C ALA A 27 -21.20 -5.84 -2.63
N ALA A 28 -21.59 -4.94 -1.72
CA ALA A 28 -22.13 -3.62 -2.06
C ALA A 28 -21.15 -2.75 -2.86
N TYR A 29 -19.84 -2.98 -2.66
CA TYR A 29 -18.77 -2.23 -3.31
C TYR A 29 -17.97 -3.07 -4.31
N GLN A 30 -18.45 -4.29 -4.63
CA GLN A 30 -17.73 -5.24 -5.49
C GLN A 30 -16.28 -5.50 -5.03
N LEU A 31 -16.08 -5.50 -3.71
CA LEU A 31 -14.80 -5.74 -3.06
C LEU A 31 -14.74 -7.14 -2.49
N PHE A 32 -13.62 -7.81 -2.73
CA PHE A 32 -13.35 -9.18 -2.33
C PHE A 32 -11.92 -9.30 -1.81
N LEU A 33 -11.66 -10.33 -1.04
CA LEU A 33 -10.32 -10.76 -0.65
C LEU A 33 -9.94 -11.96 -1.49
N LYS A 34 -8.78 -11.89 -2.15
CA LYS A 34 -8.21 -13.00 -2.90
C LYS A 34 -6.99 -13.55 -2.16
N PRO A 35 -6.88 -14.86 -1.91
CA PRO A 35 -5.69 -15.42 -1.29
C PRO A 35 -4.43 -15.18 -2.13
N VAL A 36 -3.34 -14.82 -1.46
CA VAL A 36 -2.02 -14.71 -2.08
C VAL A 36 -1.42 -16.11 -2.21
N ALA A 37 -0.94 -16.44 -3.41
CA ALA A 37 -0.34 -17.73 -3.74
C ALA A 37 1.10 -17.52 -4.24
N ARG A 38 1.98 -17.17 -3.30
CA ARG A 38 3.39 -16.86 -3.57
C ARG A 38 4.33 -18.01 -3.23
N LEU A 39 5.40 -18.12 -4.00
CA LEU A 39 6.47 -19.09 -3.79
C LEU A 39 7.84 -18.44 -3.99
N ASN A 40 8.78 -18.88 -3.16
CA ASN A 40 10.19 -18.57 -3.30
C ASN A 40 10.88 -19.70 -4.06
N ILE A 41 11.62 -19.36 -5.11
CA ILE A 41 12.37 -20.31 -5.93
C ILE A 41 13.85 -19.96 -5.84
N SER A 42 14.71 -20.93 -5.52
CA SER A 42 16.16 -20.78 -5.48
C SER A 42 16.80 -21.78 -6.41
N VAL A 43 17.61 -21.29 -7.34
CA VAL A 43 18.37 -22.09 -8.29
C VAL A 43 19.84 -22.01 -7.90
N GLN A 44 20.44 -23.14 -7.53
CA GLN A 44 21.85 -23.23 -7.18
C GLN A 44 22.70 -23.34 -8.45
N MET A 45 23.77 -22.54 -8.49
CA MET A 45 24.78 -22.59 -9.54
C MET A 45 25.77 -23.74 -9.29
N PRO A 46 26.40 -24.30 -10.33
CA PRO A 46 27.32 -25.41 -10.17
C PRO A 46 28.66 -24.91 -9.63
N GLU A 47 29.36 -25.75 -8.86
CA GLU A 47 30.64 -25.40 -8.22
C GLU A 47 31.77 -25.19 -9.24
N LEU A 48 31.74 -25.96 -10.34
CA LEU A 48 32.71 -25.89 -11.42
C LEU A 48 32.42 -24.69 -12.34
N ARG A 49 33.15 -23.60 -12.08
CA ARG A 49 33.09 -22.35 -12.83
C ARG A 49 33.75 -22.53 -14.19
N ILE A 50 32.99 -22.37 -15.27
CA ILE A 50 33.59 -22.12 -16.58
C ILE A 50 33.83 -20.62 -16.71
N THR A 51 35.10 -20.23 -16.67
CA THR A 51 35.52 -18.83 -16.79
C THR A 51 34.94 -18.21 -18.06
N GLY A 52 34.14 -17.14 -17.92
CA GLY A 52 33.53 -16.41 -19.03
C GLY A 52 32.13 -16.85 -19.46
N LYS A 53 31.52 -17.88 -18.84
CA LYS A 53 30.10 -18.24 -19.08
C LYS A 53 29.23 -17.85 -17.88
N SER A 54 28.16 -17.10 -18.13
CA SER A 54 27.14 -16.76 -17.14
C SER A 54 25.82 -17.47 -17.46
N VAL A 55 25.06 -17.85 -16.44
CA VAL A 55 23.71 -18.38 -16.62
C VAL A 55 22.74 -17.24 -16.90
N SER A 56 21.95 -17.36 -17.97
CA SER A 56 20.93 -16.38 -18.30
C SER A 56 19.74 -16.50 -17.34
N ASN A 57 19.42 -15.41 -16.63
CA ASN A 57 18.22 -15.34 -15.79
C ASN A 57 16.95 -15.64 -16.59
N THR A 58 16.90 -15.25 -17.86
CA THR A 58 15.75 -15.48 -18.75
C THR A 58 15.54 -16.97 -19.01
N GLU A 59 16.62 -17.70 -19.32
CA GLU A 59 16.55 -19.15 -19.59
C GLU A 59 16.09 -19.93 -18.34
N VAL A 60 16.57 -19.53 -17.17
CA VAL A 60 16.09 -20.06 -15.88
C VAL A 60 14.60 -19.78 -15.69
N MET A 61 14.15 -18.55 -15.95
CA MET A 61 12.74 -18.17 -15.83
C MET A 61 11.84 -18.93 -16.81
N GLU A 62 12.27 -19.12 -18.06
CA GLU A 62 11.54 -19.89 -19.07
C GLU A 62 11.39 -21.35 -18.67
N LYS A 63 12.46 -21.96 -18.11
CA LYS A 63 12.38 -23.34 -17.64
C LYS A 63 11.42 -23.49 -16.46
N ILE A 64 11.44 -22.54 -15.53
CA ILE A 64 10.51 -22.49 -14.40
C ILE A 64 9.07 -22.34 -14.88
N LYS A 65 8.81 -21.42 -15.83
CA LYS A 65 7.47 -21.23 -16.43
C LYS A 65 6.98 -22.50 -17.11
N TYR A 66 7.84 -23.18 -17.87
CA TYR A 66 7.51 -24.43 -18.53
C TYR A 66 7.11 -25.53 -17.55
N TRP A 67 7.82 -25.66 -16.42
CA TRP A 67 7.48 -26.65 -15.39
C TRP A 67 6.25 -26.29 -14.56
N ALA A 68 5.92 -25.00 -14.46
CA ALA A 68 4.73 -24.54 -13.75
C ALA A 68 3.42 -24.83 -14.51
N GLN A 69 3.48 -25.13 -15.81
CA GLN A 69 2.30 -25.49 -16.60
C GLN A 69 1.48 -26.64 -15.97
N PRO A 70 0.14 -26.61 -16.08
CA PRO A 70 -0.68 -25.67 -16.87
C PRO A 70 -0.89 -24.30 -16.20
N GLU A 71 -0.47 -24.12 -14.95
CA GLU A 71 -0.59 -22.84 -14.27
C GLU A 71 0.44 -21.81 -14.77
N GLU A 72 -0.02 -20.58 -14.91
CA GLU A 72 0.82 -19.43 -15.26
C GLU A 72 1.15 -18.59 -14.03
N PHE A 73 2.33 -17.97 -14.05
CA PHE A 73 2.71 -16.99 -13.06
C PHE A 73 2.07 -15.64 -13.41
N SER A 74 1.24 -15.09 -12.52
CA SER A 74 0.80 -13.70 -12.60
C SER A 74 1.96 -12.72 -12.36
N SER A 75 3.00 -13.18 -11.66
CA SER A 75 4.27 -12.48 -11.51
C SER A 75 5.40 -13.48 -11.30
N LEU A 76 6.51 -13.36 -12.04
CA LEU A 76 7.74 -14.07 -11.77
C LEU A 76 8.91 -13.09 -11.90
N LYS A 77 9.67 -12.90 -10.82
CA LYS A 77 10.70 -11.84 -10.75
C LYS A 77 11.96 -12.38 -10.10
N VAL A 78 13.12 -12.06 -10.67
CA VAL A 78 14.40 -12.31 -10.02
C VAL A 78 14.57 -11.30 -8.88
N THR A 79 14.73 -11.80 -7.66
CA THR A 79 14.93 -10.96 -6.47
C THR A 79 16.40 -10.83 -6.11
N LYS A 80 17.21 -11.85 -6.41
CA LYS A 80 18.66 -11.82 -6.20
C LYS A 80 19.35 -12.74 -7.20
N SER A 81 20.42 -12.25 -7.84
CA SER A 81 21.26 -13.05 -8.72
C SER A 81 22.71 -12.91 -8.26
N THR A 82 23.39 -14.04 -8.12
CA THR A 82 24.79 -14.14 -7.69
C THR A 82 25.47 -15.25 -8.48
N LEU A 83 26.79 -15.38 -8.34
CA LEU A 83 27.54 -16.48 -8.93
C LEU A 83 27.18 -17.84 -8.33
N GLU A 84 26.58 -17.89 -7.15
CA GLU A 84 26.25 -19.12 -6.43
C GLU A 84 24.78 -19.52 -6.56
N PHE A 85 23.89 -18.56 -6.76
CA PHE A 85 22.47 -18.81 -6.87
C PHE A 85 21.68 -17.67 -7.52
N VAL A 86 20.52 -18.02 -8.05
CA VAL A 86 19.45 -17.10 -8.45
C VAL A 86 18.22 -17.36 -7.59
N ARG A 87 17.68 -16.30 -6.98
CA ARG A 87 16.40 -16.31 -6.24
C ARG A 87 15.34 -15.61 -7.06
N LEU A 88 14.17 -16.25 -7.13
CA LEU A 88 12.99 -15.72 -7.78
C LEU A 88 11.81 -15.71 -6.79
N ASP A 89 10.98 -14.68 -6.93
CA ASP A 89 9.67 -14.58 -6.31
C ASP A 89 8.61 -14.82 -7.40
N GLY A 90 7.79 -15.84 -7.20
CA GLY A 90 6.71 -16.23 -8.09
C GLY A 90 5.36 -16.07 -7.40
N GLU A 91 4.36 -15.66 -8.16
CA GLU A 91 2.95 -15.65 -7.75
C GLU A 91 2.10 -16.28 -8.84
N ILE A 92 1.15 -17.13 -8.45
CA ILE A 92 0.11 -17.68 -9.31
C ILE A 92 -1.25 -17.13 -8.88
N GLU A 93 -2.27 -17.21 -9.74
CA GLU A 93 -3.57 -16.62 -9.40
C GLU A 93 -4.39 -17.43 -8.40
N ASN A 94 -4.29 -18.77 -8.41
CA ASN A 94 -5.15 -19.63 -7.59
C ASN A 94 -4.37 -20.35 -6.50
N ARG A 95 -4.73 -20.10 -5.24
CA ARG A 95 -4.03 -20.70 -4.10
C ARG A 95 -4.18 -22.21 -4.00
N SER A 96 -5.28 -22.78 -4.49
CA SER A 96 -5.47 -24.24 -4.51
C SER A 96 -4.45 -24.97 -5.39
N LYS A 97 -3.86 -24.26 -6.37
CA LYS A 97 -2.88 -24.81 -7.30
C LYS A 97 -1.43 -24.65 -6.85
N LEU A 98 -1.19 -23.96 -5.73
CA LEU A 98 0.15 -23.67 -5.24
C LEU A 98 0.94 -24.93 -4.90
N LEU A 99 0.35 -25.87 -4.17
CA LEU A 99 1.00 -27.13 -3.82
C LEU A 99 1.33 -27.99 -5.06
N PRO A 100 0.41 -28.18 -6.04
CA PRO A 100 0.74 -28.80 -7.32
C PRO A 100 1.91 -28.14 -8.07
N VAL A 101 1.93 -26.80 -8.15
CA VAL A 101 3.04 -26.06 -8.79
C VAL A 101 4.35 -26.31 -8.06
N LEU A 102 4.37 -26.23 -6.73
CA LEU A 102 5.55 -26.51 -5.92
C LEU A 102 6.09 -27.93 -6.14
N ALA A 103 5.21 -28.94 -6.19
CA ALA A 103 5.59 -30.32 -6.44
C ALA A 103 6.20 -30.54 -7.84
N ARG A 104 5.86 -29.71 -8.82
CA ARG A 104 6.48 -29.73 -10.15
C ARG A 104 7.82 -28.98 -10.23
N LEU A 105 8.15 -28.13 -9.26
CA LEU A 105 9.34 -27.30 -9.28
C LEU A 105 10.43 -27.79 -8.31
N ASP A 106 10.06 -28.09 -7.07
CA ASP A 106 11.03 -28.41 -6.01
C ASP A 106 11.78 -29.72 -6.31
N GLY A 107 13.10 -29.69 -6.09
CA GLY A 107 13.98 -30.84 -6.31
C GLY A 107 14.35 -31.10 -7.78
N ARG A 108 13.83 -30.34 -8.74
CA ARG A 108 14.21 -30.47 -10.16
C ARG A 108 15.59 -29.89 -10.45
N THR A 109 16.15 -30.30 -11.58
CA THR A 109 17.48 -29.87 -12.03
C THR A 109 17.40 -29.31 -13.45
N ILE A 110 17.90 -28.09 -13.65
CA ILE A 110 18.00 -27.46 -14.98
C ILE A 110 19.33 -27.89 -15.61
N LYS A 111 19.27 -28.52 -16.79
CA LYS A 111 20.48 -28.82 -17.57
C LYS A 111 20.69 -27.70 -18.58
N LEU A 112 21.83 -27.03 -18.51
CA LEU A 112 22.20 -25.95 -19.41
C LEU A 112 23.38 -26.36 -20.30
N PRO A 113 23.39 -25.97 -21.58
CA PRO A 113 24.52 -26.23 -22.47
C PRO A 113 25.82 -25.66 -21.89
N GLY A 114 26.85 -26.49 -21.79
CA GLY A 114 28.15 -26.09 -21.27
C GLY A 114 28.26 -26.11 -19.74
N TYR A 115 27.33 -26.70 -19.01
CA TYR A 115 27.53 -27.05 -17.60
C TYR A 115 27.47 -28.56 -17.43
N ALA A 116 28.48 -29.16 -16.80
CA ALA A 116 28.54 -30.60 -16.56
C ALA A 116 27.48 -31.03 -15.52
N ASP A 117 27.38 -30.25 -14.44
CA ASP A 117 26.37 -30.42 -13.40
C ASP A 117 25.15 -29.56 -13.70
N GLY A 118 23.97 -30.12 -13.42
CA GLY A 118 22.73 -29.38 -13.57
C GLY A 118 22.43 -28.47 -12.37
N LEU A 119 21.70 -27.39 -12.62
CA LEU A 119 21.33 -26.40 -11.61
C LEU A 119 20.17 -26.91 -10.75
N LYS A 120 20.41 -27.14 -9.46
CA LYS A 120 19.38 -27.64 -8.55
C LYS A 120 18.38 -26.54 -8.20
N VAL A 121 17.10 -26.85 -8.34
CA VAL A 121 15.98 -25.96 -8.02
C VAL A 121 15.37 -26.36 -6.68
N ARG A 122 15.18 -25.37 -5.81
CA ARG A 122 14.40 -25.48 -4.58
C ARG A 122 13.23 -24.50 -4.65
N ALA A 123 12.03 -24.98 -4.37
CA ALA A 123 10.83 -24.16 -4.38
C ALA A 123 10.02 -24.37 -3.09
N THR A 124 9.58 -23.29 -2.46
CA THR A 124 8.81 -23.33 -1.20
C THR A 124 7.74 -22.25 -1.20
N GLU A 125 6.61 -22.48 -0.53
CA GLU A 125 5.62 -21.41 -0.30
C GLU A 125 6.26 -20.23 0.43
N ALA A 126 5.96 -19.02 -0.04
CA ALA A 126 6.39 -17.80 0.61
C ALA A 126 5.53 -17.54 1.84
N LYS A 127 6.17 -17.23 2.98
CA LYS A 127 5.44 -16.79 4.17
C LYS A 127 4.78 -15.43 3.88
N PRO A 128 3.50 -15.24 4.26
CA PRO A 128 2.87 -13.93 4.16
C PRO A 128 3.66 -12.88 4.95
N ASP A 129 3.87 -11.71 4.35
CA ASP A 129 4.35 -10.52 5.06
C ASP A 129 3.19 -9.91 5.83
N PHE A 130 2.95 -10.41 7.05
CA PHE A 130 1.79 -10.06 7.87
C PHE A 130 2.10 -10.32 9.36
N PRO A 131 1.75 -9.40 10.28
CA PRO A 131 2.00 -9.59 11.70
C PRO A 131 1.18 -10.76 12.28
N THR A 132 1.78 -11.51 13.18
CA THR A 132 1.14 -12.60 13.92
C THR A 132 0.48 -12.10 15.19
N ARG A 133 -0.41 -12.92 15.75
CA ARG A 133 -1.04 -12.61 17.03
C ARG A 133 -0.05 -12.36 18.15
N HIS A 134 1.02 -13.15 18.17
CA HIS A 134 2.12 -12.97 19.11
C HIS A 134 2.79 -11.60 18.95
N ASP A 135 2.92 -11.09 17.72
CA ASP A 135 3.61 -9.82 17.47
C ASP A 135 2.87 -8.63 18.09
N TRP A 136 1.54 -8.56 17.92
CA TRP A 136 0.77 -7.46 18.52
C TRP A 136 0.55 -7.67 20.02
N ASP A 137 0.25 -8.89 20.47
CA ASP A 137 0.02 -9.16 21.90
C ASP A 137 1.31 -8.98 22.73
N SER A 138 2.50 -9.27 22.18
CA SER A 138 3.77 -8.99 22.87
C SER A 138 4.10 -7.50 22.86
N TYR A 139 3.94 -6.82 21.71
CA TYR A 139 4.20 -5.38 21.61
C TYR A 139 3.40 -4.57 22.64
N PHE A 140 2.08 -4.76 22.73
CA PHE A 140 1.25 -3.97 23.65
C PHE A 140 1.42 -4.34 25.13
N ARG A 141 1.87 -5.57 25.42
CA ARG A 141 2.24 -5.98 26.79
C ARG A 141 3.50 -5.29 27.26
N ASP A 142 4.50 -5.16 26.38
CA ASP A 142 5.84 -4.70 26.74
C ASP A 142 6.01 -3.18 26.54
N ALA A 143 5.13 -2.54 25.76
CA ALA A 143 5.19 -1.12 25.47
C ALA A 143 4.84 -0.26 26.71
N ARG A 144 5.88 0.25 27.39
CA ARG A 144 5.76 1.11 28.58
C ARG A 144 4.95 2.40 28.37
N ASN A 145 4.86 2.85 27.13
CA ASN A 145 4.15 4.07 26.78
C ASN A 145 2.72 3.79 26.30
N MET A 146 2.18 2.58 26.37
CA MET A 146 0.81 2.23 25.97
C MET A 146 -0.09 1.98 27.19
N ASN A 147 -1.40 2.11 27.02
CA ASN A 147 -2.38 1.86 28.08
C ASN A 147 -3.58 1.07 27.53
N GLU A 148 -3.70 -0.19 27.95
CA GLU A 148 -4.73 -1.13 27.49
C GLU A 148 -6.18 -0.65 27.73
N MET A 149 -6.38 0.23 28.72
CA MET A 149 -7.69 0.80 29.01
C MET A 149 -8.06 1.95 28.07
N LYS A 150 -7.12 2.45 27.25
CA LYS A 150 -7.34 3.57 26.33
C LYS A 150 -7.47 3.08 24.88
N PRO A 151 -8.55 3.46 24.18
CA PRO A 151 -8.67 3.24 22.73
C PRO A 151 -7.46 3.75 21.96
N GLY A 152 -6.97 2.95 21.01
CA GLY A 152 -5.82 3.31 20.17
C GLY A 152 -4.46 3.19 20.88
N GLU A 153 -4.43 2.71 22.12
CA GLU A 153 -3.21 2.36 22.86
C GLU A 153 -3.17 0.87 23.21
N ARG A 154 -3.92 0.06 22.46
CA ARG A 154 -4.12 -1.39 22.62
C ARG A 154 -4.31 -2.03 21.24
N PRO A 155 -4.33 -3.37 21.09
CA PRO A 155 -4.54 -4.02 19.81
C PRO A 155 -6.01 -3.90 19.35
N ASP A 156 -6.41 -2.70 18.96
CA ASP A 156 -7.74 -2.38 18.45
C ASP A 156 -7.72 -1.63 17.12
N THR A 157 -6.55 -1.20 16.65
CA THR A 157 -6.41 -0.34 15.47
C THR A 157 -5.58 -1.03 14.39
N ILE A 158 -6.21 -1.29 13.23
CA ILE A 158 -5.54 -1.79 12.03
C ILE A 158 -5.03 -0.61 11.22
N TYR A 159 -3.78 -0.71 10.77
CA TYR A 159 -3.17 0.17 9.79
C TYR A 159 -3.16 -0.51 8.42
N LEU A 160 -3.62 0.20 7.40
CA LEU A 160 -3.71 -0.26 6.01
C LEU A 160 -2.94 0.71 5.13
N SER A 161 -2.10 0.18 4.24
CA SER A 161 -1.48 0.97 3.17
C SER A 161 -1.55 0.27 1.82
N ASN A 162 -1.29 1.04 0.76
CA ASN A 162 -1.47 0.61 -0.63
C ASN A 162 -2.93 0.29 -0.99
N LEU A 163 -3.90 0.96 -0.36
CA LEU A 163 -5.32 0.83 -0.72
C LEU A 163 -5.60 1.62 -2.01
N PRO A 164 -6.26 1.05 -3.04
CA PRO A 164 -6.54 1.78 -4.28
C PRO A 164 -7.56 2.90 -4.08
N VAL A 165 -7.22 4.16 -4.36
CA VAL A 165 -8.13 5.30 -4.17
C VAL A 165 -9.46 5.08 -4.89
N LYS A 166 -9.41 4.72 -6.18
CA LYS A 166 -10.61 4.55 -7.02
C LYS A 166 -11.59 3.51 -6.48
N TRP A 167 -11.11 2.45 -5.83
CA TRP A 167 -11.96 1.37 -5.31
C TRP A 167 -12.68 1.75 -4.02
N PHE A 168 -12.18 2.77 -3.33
CA PHE A 168 -12.79 3.30 -2.12
C PHE A 168 -13.41 4.69 -2.33
N SER A 169 -13.56 5.15 -3.58
CA SER A 169 -14.11 6.45 -3.91
C SER A 169 -15.58 6.38 -4.30
N THR A 170 -16.27 7.52 -4.25
CA THR A 170 -17.64 7.65 -4.79
C THR A 170 -17.58 8.23 -6.21
N LYS A 171 -18.65 8.02 -7.00
CA LYS A 171 -18.77 8.64 -8.33
C LYS A 171 -18.66 10.18 -8.29
N LEU A 172 -19.11 10.80 -7.21
CA LEU A 172 -19.04 12.26 -7.01
C LEU A 172 -17.63 12.76 -6.69
N LYS A 173 -16.80 11.92 -6.05
CA LYS A 173 -15.41 12.25 -5.69
C LYS A 173 -14.49 11.08 -6.04
N PRO A 174 -14.23 10.82 -7.33
CA PRO A 174 -13.53 9.61 -7.80
C PRO A 174 -12.05 9.57 -7.37
N ASN A 175 -11.46 10.73 -7.08
CA ASN A 175 -10.06 10.87 -6.66
C ASN A 175 -9.90 11.07 -5.15
N HIS A 176 -10.96 10.85 -4.36
CA HIS A 176 -10.91 11.01 -2.90
C HIS A 176 -11.48 9.77 -2.21
N PRO A 177 -10.66 9.03 -1.44
CA PRO A 177 -11.13 7.84 -0.74
C PRO A 177 -12.21 8.21 0.30
N SER A 178 -13.26 7.41 0.36
CA SER A 178 -14.41 7.60 1.24
C SER A 178 -14.19 6.88 2.56
N GLU A 179 -14.02 7.66 3.64
CA GLU A 179 -13.98 7.13 5.00
C GLU A 179 -15.26 6.34 5.34
N VAL A 180 -16.42 6.82 4.88
CA VAL A 180 -17.72 6.15 5.10
C VAL A 180 -17.76 4.79 4.42
N MET A 181 -17.25 4.68 3.19
CA MET A 181 -17.16 3.40 2.49
C MET A 181 -16.23 2.44 3.25
N LEU A 182 -15.04 2.92 3.65
CA LEU A 182 -14.08 2.12 4.40
C LEU A 182 -14.68 1.63 5.73
N ARG A 183 -15.36 2.51 6.47
CA ARG A 183 -16.08 2.14 7.70
C ARG A 183 -17.08 1.02 7.44
N ARG A 184 -17.91 1.12 6.40
CA ARG A 184 -18.91 0.09 6.04
C ARG A 184 -18.27 -1.24 5.63
N VAL A 185 -17.17 -1.19 4.90
CA VAL A 185 -16.41 -2.40 4.52
C VAL A 185 -15.93 -3.15 5.76
N PHE A 186 -15.33 -2.44 6.72
CA PHE A 186 -14.74 -3.06 7.90
C PHE A 186 -15.75 -3.36 9.03
N GLN A 187 -16.93 -2.73 9.01
CA GLN A 187 -18.04 -3.07 9.90
C GLN A 187 -18.49 -4.53 9.79
N ASN A 188 -18.20 -5.21 8.67
CA ASN A 188 -18.46 -6.64 8.50
C ASN A 188 -17.67 -7.53 9.50
N TYR A 189 -16.59 -7.00 10.07
CA TYR A 189 -15.80 -7.68 11.11
C TYR A 189 -16.25 -7.33 12.53
N GLY A 190 -16.95 -6.21 12.71
CA GLY A 190 -17.55 -5.79 13.97
C GLY A 190 -17.59 -4.28 14.14
N ASP A 191 -17.99 -3.84 15.32
CA ASP A 191 -18.21 -2.43 15.59
C ASP A 191 -16.93 -1.59 15.49
N ILE A 192 -17.01 -0.55 14.66
CA ILE A 192 -15.96 0.42 14.45
C ILE A 192 -16.15 1.59 15.41
N ARG A 193 -15.08 1.96 16.13
CA ARG A 193 -15.00 3.18 16.93
C ARG A 193 -14.69 4.36 16.02
N GLU A 194 -13.54 4.32 15.35
CA GLU A 194 -13.06 5.42 14.53
C GLU A 194 -12.38 4.94 13.25
N VAL A 195 -12.46 5.77 12.20
CA VAL A 195 -11.71 5.57 10.96
C VAL A 195 -11.02 6.89 10.62
N ASP A 196 -9.75 6.84 10.22
CA ASP A 196 -9.06 8.01 9.68
C ASP A 196 -8.41 7.66 8.34
N VAL A 197 -8.57 8.57 7.39
CA VAL A 197 -7.95 8.51 6.05
C VAL A 197 -7.13 9.78 5.90
N PRO A 198 -5.83 9.77 6.24
CA PRO A 198 -5.03 10.98 6.39
C PRO A 198 -5.03 11.91 5.17
N ILE A 199 -5.05 11.35 3.96
CA ILE A 199 -5.07 12.14 2.71
C ILE A 199 -6.33 13.02 2.56
N ASN A 200 -7.41 12.71 3.26
CA ASN A 200 -8.65 13.49 3.20
C ASN A 200 -8.55 14.84 3.91
N ASP A 201 -7.55 15.06 4.77
CA ASP A 201 -7.32 16.34 5.43
C ASP A 201 -6.14 17.09 4.75
N PRO A 202 -6.42 18.16 3.99
CA PRO A 202 -5.42 18.85 3.16
C PRO A 202 -4.29 19.50 3.98
N TYR A 203 -4.50 19.68 5.28
CA TYR A 203 -3.50 20.24 6.19
C TYR A 203 -2.48 19.22 6.67
N ARG A 204 -2.74 17.90 6.55
CA ARG A 204 -1.84 16.84 7.05
C ARG A 204 -0.46 16.90 6.43
N ALA A 205 -0.34 17.30 5.16
CA ALA A 205 0.94 17.45 4.47
C ALA A 205 1.83 18.57 5.04
N GLN A 206 1.24 19.54 5.73
CA GLN A 206 1.96 20.65 6.36
C GLN A 206 2.29 20.36 7.83
N MET A 207 1.68 19.34 8.42
CA MET A 207 1.96 18.92 9.80
C MET A 207 3.29 18.17 9.89
N LYS A 208 3.89 18.17 11.09
CA LYS A 208 5.08 17.35 11.36
C LYS A 208 4.76 15.85 11.18
N PRO A 209 5.71 15.01 10.72
CA PRO A 209 5.45 13.60 10.39
C PRO A 209 4.77 12.80 11.52
N TYR A 210 5.20 13.00 12.77
CA TYR A 210 4.64 12.31 13.94
C TYR A 210 3.23 12.77 14.34
N ILE A 211 2.72 13.85 13.74
CA ILE A 211 1.35 14.38 13.92
C ILE A 211 0.51 14.03 12.68
N SER A 212 1.09 14.16 11.49
CA SER A 212 0.43 13.96 10.21
C SER A 212 -0.21 12.58 10.08
N GLY A 213 0.46 11.53 10.56
CA GLY A 213 -0.01 10.15 10.42
C GLY A 213 -0.03 9.65 8.96
N MET A 214 0.56 10.40 8.04
CA MET A 214 0.88 9.99 6.68
C MET A 214 2.27 9.35 6.67
N THR A 215 2.40 8.20 6.01
CA THR A 215 3.70 7.56 5.75
C THR A 215 4.01 7.44 4.25
N LEU A 216 2.98 7.50 3.39
CA LEU A 216 3.15 7.54 1.93
C LEU A 216 3.72 8.89 1.46
N PHE A 217 4.72 8.83 0.57
CA PHE A 217 5.22 10.00 -0.15
C PHE A 217 4.15 10.60 -1.09
N ALA A 218 4.15 11.92 -1.25
CA ALA A 218 3.12 12.68 -1.97
C ALA A 218 2.80 12.16 -3.39
N HIS A 219 3.79 11.59 -4.11
CA HIS A 219 3.57 11.07 -5.46
C HIS A 219 2.71 9.80 -5.51
N ALA A 220 2.82 8.91 -4.51
CA ALA A 220 2.06 7.66 -4.43
C ALA A 220 0.57 7.89 -4.07
N GLN A 221 0.27 9.04 -3.46
CA GLN A 221 -1.04 9.39 -2.92
C GLN A 221 -2.14 9.60 -3.97
N THR A 222 -1.79 9.67 -5.26
CA THR A 222 -2.76 9.86 -6.36
C THR A 222 -3.48 8.57 -6.75
N GLN A 223 -2.88 7.41 -6.50
CA GLN A 223 -3.42 6.10 -6.88
C GLN A 223 -3.74 5.22 -5.68
N ILE A 224 -2.96 5.38 -4.59
CA ILE A 224 -3.13 4.63 -3.35
C ILE A 224 -3.22 5.54 -2.13
N PHE A 225 -3.85 5.05 -1.07
CA PHE A 225 -3.96 5.75 0.20
C PHE A 225 -3.67 4.84 1.40
N GLU A 226 -3.51 5.48 2.55
CA GLU A 226 -3.39 4.85 3.87
C GLU A 226 -4.64 5.08 4.68
N ALA A 227 -4.96 4.13 5.55
CA ALA A 227 -6.07 4.29 6.47
C ALA A 227 -5.83 3.58 7.80
N TYR A 228 -6.53 4.06 8.81
CA TYR A 228 -6.56 3.50 10.15
C TYR A 228 -8.00 3.15 10.49
N VAL A 229 -8.21 1.93 10.96
CA VAL A 229 -9.54 1.42 11.33
C VAL A 229 -9.46 0.91 12.75
N GLN A 230 -10.13 1.60 13.67
CA GLN A 230 -10.18 1.24 15.09
C GLN A 230 -11.49 0.53 15.43
N PHE A 231 -11.39 -0.69 15.93
CA PHE A 231 -12.50 -1.47 16.44
C PHE A 231 -12.80 -1.12 17.90
N LYS A 232 -14.05 -1.32 18.32
CA LYS A 232 -14.42 -1.15 19.73
C LYS A 232 -13.81 -2.25 20.61
N GLU A 233 -13.83 -3.48 20.11
CA GLU A 233 -13.47 -4.72 20.82
C GLU A 233 -12.31 -5.46 20.16
N TYR A 234 -11.46 -6.09 20.99
CA TYR A 234 -10.29 -6.89 20.54
C TYR A 234 -10.70 -8.03 19.60
N VAL A 235 -11.83 -8.70 19.87
CA VAL A 235 -12.29 -9.82 19.05
C VAL A 235 -12.57 -9.41 17.60
N HIS A 236 -13.07 -8.19 17.37
CA HIS A 236 -13.32 -7.67 16.02
C HIS A 236 -12.01 -7.32 15.30
N PHE A 237 -11.03 -6.76 16.03
CA PHE A 237 -9.68 -6.54 15.52
C PHE A 237 -9.03 -7.86 15.08
N VAL A 238 -9.04 -8.89 15.93
CA VAL A 238 -8.47 -10.21 15.60
C VAL A 238 -9.18 -10.84 14.40
N LYS A 239 -10.52 -10.79 14.36
CA LYS A 239 -11.31 -11.31 13.24
C LYS A 239 -10.94 -10.64 11.91
N ALA A 240 -10.75 -9.32 11.91
CA ALA A 240 -10.32 -8.58 10.73
C ALA A 240 -8.86 -8.94 10.34
N MET A 241 -7.93 -8.98 11.31
CA MET A 241 -6.53 -9.35 11.05
C MET A 241 -6.42 -10.77 10.47
N ASP A 242 -7.14 -11.74 11.03
CA ASP A 242 -7.13 -13.11 10.52
C ASP A 242 -7.77 -13.22 9.13
N ALA A 243 -8.82 -12.44 8.84
CA ALA A 243 -9.43 -12.41 7.52
C ALA A 243 -8.51 -11.82 6.44
N LEU A 244 -7.69 -10.83 6.80
CA LEU A 244 -6.77 -10.14 5.87
C LEU A 244 -5.44 -10.87 5.70
N ARG A 245 -5.07 -11.76 6.63
CA ARG A 245 -3.78 -12.47 6.59
C ARG A 245 -3.63 -13.27 5.30
N GLY A 246 -2.57 -12.98 4.56
CA GLY A 246 -2.26 -13.68 3.30
C GLY A 246 -3.28 -13.43 2.20
N MET A 247 -4.00 -12.30 2.25
CA MET A 247 -4.95 -11.88 1.23
C MET A 247 -4.48 -10.61 0.53
N LYS A 248 -4.89 -10.45 -0.72
CA LYS A 248 -4.84 -9.20 -1.48
C LYS A 248 -6.27 -8.75 -1.79
N LEU A 249 -6.44 -7.48 -2.13
CA LEU A 249 -7.75 -6.94 -2.45
C LEU A 249 -8.09 -7.27 -3.91
N LEU A 250 -9.34 -7.61 -4.17
CA LEU A 250 -9.89 -7.86 -5.49
C LEU A 250 -11.10 -6.94 -5.70
N HIS A 251 -11.14 -6.24 -6.82
CA HIS A 251 -12.29 -5.44 -7.24
C HIS A 251 -12.83 -5.98 -8.57
N VAL A 252 -14.14 -6.18 -8.64
CA VAL A 252 -14.84 -6.62 -9.85
C VAL A 252 -15.55 -5.41 -10.46
N ASP A 253 -15.23 -5.10 -11.71
CA ASP A 253 -15.82 -4.03 -12.49
C ASP A 253 -16.44 -4.61 -13.76
N GLY A 254 -17.74 -4.94 -13.68
CA GLY A 254 -18.45 -5.65 -14.74
C GLY A 254 -17.90 -7.05 -14.96
N ASP A 255 -17.32 -7.29 -16.12
CA ASP A 255 -16.69 -8.54 -16.55
C ASP A 255 -15.20 -8.63 -16.19
N LYS A 256 -14.60 -7.53 -15.71
CA LYS A 256 -13.17 -7.44 -15.42
C LYS A 256 -12.91 -7.52 -13.92
N ALA A 257 -11.80 -8.16 -13.56
CA ALA A 257 -11.37 -8.26 -12.18
C ALA A 257 -9.92 -7.80 -12.02
N TYR A 258 -9.64 -7.07 -10.94
CA TYR A 258 -8.34 -6.47 -10.66
C TYR A 258 -7.90 -6.76 -9.24
N CYS A 259 -6.64 -7.13 -9.05
CA CYS A 259 -6.03 -7.36 -7.75
C CYS A 259 -5.11 -6.22 -7.34
N ALA A 260 -5.09 -5.88 -6.06
CA ALA A 260 -4.16 -4.92 -5.47
C ALA A 260 -3.53 -5.51 -4.20
N ASN A 261 -2.21 -5.43 -4.11
CA ASN A 261 -1.49 -5.85 -2.91
C ASN A 261 -1.63 -4.77 -1.83
N VAL A 262 -2.35 -5.09 -0.77
CA VAL A 262 -2.56 -4.21 0.39
C VAL A 262 -1.58 -4.63 1.49
N LYS A 263 -0.93 -3.67 2.13
CA LYS A 263 -0.13 -3.92 3.33
C LYS A 263 -1.00 -3.68 4.55
N VAL A 264 -0.99 -4.64 5.47
CA VAL A 264 -1.79 -4.62 6.69
C VAL A 264 -0.87 -4.77 7.89
N ASP A 265 -1.02 -3.90 8.87
CA ASP A 265 -0.30 -3.95 10.14
C ASP A 265 -1.19 -3.51 11.30
N PHE A 266 -0.70 -3.59 12.53
CA PHE A 266 -1.33 -2.97 13.70
C PHE A 266 -0.69 -1.62 14.01
N ASP A 267 -1.49 -0.67 14.48
CA ASP A 267 -0.98 0.67 14.81
C ASP A 267 -0.09 0.65 16.06
N ARG A 268 1.10 1.22 15.94
CA ARG A 268 2.07 1.38 17.03
C ARG A 268 2.24 2.84 17.43
N THR A 269 1.55 3.75 16.75
CA THR A 269 1.78 5.20 16.82
C THR A 269 0.73 5.94 17.65
N LYS A 270 -0.30 5.23 18.13
CA LYS A 270 -1.45 5.81 18.81
C LYS A 270 -2.24 6.77 17.92
N HIS A 271 -2.30 6.48 16.63
CA HIS A 271 -2.88 7.35 15.59
C HIS A 271 -4.31 7.74 15.92
N LEU A 272 -5.10 6.77 16.41
CA LEU A 272 -6.50 6.94 16.80
C LEU A 272 -6.69 7.01 18.33
N SER A 273 -5.63 7.34 19.08
CA SER A 273 -5.81 7.73 20.49
C SER A 273 -6.38 9.13 20.58
N GLU A 274 -7.17 9.39 21.62
CA GLU A 274 -7.73 10.71 21.91
C GLU A 274 -6.63 11.80 21.95
N SER A 275 -5.48 11.48 22.53
CA SER A 275 -4.36 12.41 22.65
C SER A 275 -3.79 12.83 21.30
N THR A 276 -3.65 11.90 20.35
CA THR A 276 -3.13 12.18 19.01
C THR A 276 -4.17 12.88 18.16
N ILE A 277 -5.43 12.43 18.20
CA ILE A 277 -6.55 13.09 17.52
C ILE A 277 -6.63 14.57 17.93
N ARG A 278 -6.56 14.87 19.24
CA ARG A 278 -6.58 16.24 19.75
C ARG A 278 -5.37 17.07 19.29
N LYS A 279 -4.17 16.49 19.30
CA LYS A 279 -2.96 17.16 18.79
C LYS A 279 -3.12 17.54 17.31
N ARG A 280 -3.70 16.65 16.50
CA ARG A 280 -3.98 16.92 15.08
C ARG A 280 -4.99 18.02 14.88
N ALA A 281 -6.07 18.02 15.67
CA ALA A 281 -7.08 19.09 15.61
C ALA A 281 -6.47 20.47 15.93
N ILE A 282 -5.67 20.56 16.98
CA ILE A 282 -4.99 21.82 17.36
C ILE A 282 -4.04 22.31 16.26
N GLU A 283 -3.25 21.41 15.68
CA GLU A 283 -2.31 21.79 14.61
C GLU A 283 -3.06 22.21 13.34
N ARG A 284 -4.16 21.54 13.02
CA ARG A 284 -5.05 21.91 11.91
C ARG A 284 -5.62 23.31 12.10
N GLU A 285 -6.12 23.64 13.28
CA GLU A 285 -6.66 24.97 13.59
C GLU A 285 -5.59 26.07 13.42
N LYS A 286 -4.36 25.82 13.87
CA LYS A 286 -3.23 26.76 13.69
C LYS A 286 -2.92 27.00 12.21
N LEU A 287 -2.93 25.95 11.39
CA LEU A 287 -2.66 26.06 9.95
C LEU A 287 -3.78 26.84 9.24
N ILE A 288 -5.04 26.57 9.56
CA ILE A 288 -6.19 27.32 9.05
C ILE A 288 -6.10 28.80 9.42
N ALA A 289 -5.79 29.11 10.68
CA ALA A 289 -5.67 30.50 11.13
C ALA A 289 -4.54 31.24 10.38
N LYS A 290 -3.39 30.58 10.18
CA LYS A 290 -2.25 31.14 9.45
C LYS A 290 -2.54 31.34 7.97
N GLU A 291 -3.30 30.44 7.34
CA GLU A 291 -3.73 30.58 5.95
C GLU A 291 -4.70 31.76 5.79
N LYS A 292 -5.67 31.88 6.70
CA LYS A 292 -6.62 32.99 6.72
C LYS A 292 -5.94 34.35 6.91
N GLU A 293 -4.98 34.45 7.83
CA GLU A 293 -4.22 35.70 8.05
C GLU A 293 -3.42 36.10 6.79
N LYS A 294 -2.83 35.13 6.09
CA LYS A 294 -2.12 35.39 4.83
C LYS A 294 -3.07 35.86 3.73
N GLU A 295 -4.24 35.27 3.62
CA GLU A 295 -5.23 35.65 2.63
C GLU A 295 -5.78 37.06 2.90
N GLU A 296 -6.06 37.40 4.17
CA GLU A 296 -6.49 38.74 4.58
C GLU A 296 -5.42 39.80 4.28
N LYS A 297 -4.14 39.49 4.54
CA LYS A 297 -3.01 40.38 4.20
C LYS A 297 -2.90 40.62 2.69
N LYS A 298 -3.01 39.56 1.88
CA LYS A 298 -3.00 39.69 0.40
C LYS A 298 -4.16 40.53 -0.11
N ILE A 299 -5.37 40.31 0.42
CA ILE A 299 -6.56 41.09 0.02
C ILE A 299 -6.39 42.57 0.41
N ALA A 300 -5.80 42.85 1.58
CA ALA A 300 -5.53 44.22 2.01
C ALA A 300 -4.48 44.90 1.11
N GLU A 301 -3.38 44.21 0.80
CA GLU A 301 -2.32 44.69 -0.09
C GLU A 301 -2.87 44.99 -1.49
N MET A 302 -3.68 44.09 -2.07
CA MET A 302 -4.32 44.30 -3.37
C MET A 302 -5.24 45.53 -3.37
N LYS A 303 -6.05 45.72 -2.32
CA LYS A 303 -6.95 46.89 -2.21
C LYS A 303 -6.19 48.20 -2.07
N ASP A 304 -5.09 48.20 -1.33
CA ASP A 304 -4.25 49.40 -1.19
C ASP A 304 -3.51 49.73 -2.49
N GLU A 305 -3.11 48.72 -3.26
CA GLU A 305 -2.50 48.90 -4.59
C GLU A 305 -3.52 49.42 -5.62
N GLU A 306 -4.74 48.87 -5.66
CA GLU A 306 -5.83 49.37 -6.50
C GLU A 306 -6.18 50.83 -6.16
N ARG A 307 -6.25 51.18 -4.86
CA ARG A 307 -6.50 52.56 -4.43
C ARG A 307 -5.40 53.50 -4.90
N LYS A 308 -4.13 53.10 -4.83
CA LYS A 308 -3.00 53.89 -5.34
C LYS A 308 -3.09 54.09 -6.85
N GLN A 309 -3.41 53.04 -7.61
CA GLN A 309 -3.55 53.12 -9.06
C GLN A 309 -4.72 54.03 -9.48
N GLN A 310 -5.86 53.98 -8.78
CA GLN A 310 -6.98 54.89 -9.01
C GLN A 310 -6.59 56.35 -8.76
N LEU A 311 -5.91 56.63 -7.64
CA LEU A 311 -5.43 57.98 -7.32
C LEU A 311 -4.44 58.49 -8.37
N GLU A 312 -3.54 57.65 -8.87
CA GLU A 312 -2.62 58.02 -9.95
C GLU A 312 -3.33 58.26 -11.30
N GLN A 313 -4.36 57.46 -11.62
CA GLN A 313 -5.18 57.68 -12.82
C GLN A 313 -5.99 58.98 -12.72
N ASP A 314 -6.60 59.25 -11.58
CA ASP A 314 -7.35 60.48 -11.33
C ASP A 314 -6.43 61.71 -11.41
N GLN A 315 -5.21 61.62 -10.87
CA GLN A 315 -4.21 62.69 -11.00
C GLN A 315 -3.78 62.91 -12.46
N LYS A 316 -3.53 61.85 -13.24
CA LYS A 316 -3.20 61.95 -14.67
C LYS A 316 -4.36 62.53 -15.48
N MET A 317 -5.59 62.10 -15.21
CA MET A 317 -6.80 62.65 -15.85
C MET A 317 -6.97 64.14 -15.52
N THR A 318 -6.82 64.51 -14.25
CA THR A 318 -6.92 65.91 -13.82
C THR A 318 -5.86 66.77 -14.51
N GLN A 319 -4.62 66.29 -14.62
CA GLN A 319 -3.54 66.99 -15.33
C GLN A 319 -3.79 67.10 -16.84
N PHE A 320 -4.40 66.08 -17.46
CA PHE A 320 -4.75 66.08 -18.88
C PHE A 320 -5.88 67.07 -19.22
N TRP A 321 -6.82 67.30 -18.30
CA TRP A 321 -7.93 68.26 -18.47
C TRP A 321 -7.56 69.71 -18.12
N THR A 322 -6.38 69.95 -17.54
CA THR A 322 -5.88 71.30 -17.21
C THR A 322 -4.99 71.94 -18.28
N PHE A 323 -4.84 71.30 -19.45
CA PHE A 323 -4.21 71.84 -20.66
C PHE A 323 -5.24 72.05 -21.77
#